data_AF-A0A2W7P9Z3-F1
#
_entry.id   AF-A0A2W7P9Z3-F1
#
_cell.length_a   1.000
_cell.length_b   1.000
_cell.length_c   1.000
_cell.angle_alpha   90.00
_cell.angle_beta   90.00
_cell.angle_gamma   90.00
#
_symmetry.space_group_name_H-M   'P 1'
#
loop_
_entity.id
_entity.type
_entity.pdbx_description
1 polymer ?
#
loop_
_entity_poly.entity_id
_entity_poly.type
_entity_poly.pdbx_seq_one_letter_code
_entity_poly.pdbx_strand_id
1 'polypeptide(L)'
;MQPGSWRTGAQTSAQRGYGYRWQKERDAHLREHPFCEYCLRQQRFSATAVAAVILECAARGLAIPYGNVVDHRVPHRGDQALFWDRANWQTLCATHHSRDKQRQENEP
;
A
#
# COMPACT_ATOMS: atom_id res chain seq x y z
N MET A 1 -8.26 26.63 -6.36
CA MET A 1 -8.75 25.45 -5.62
C MET A 1 -9.63 24.65 -6.57
N GLN A 2 -9.28 23.40 -6.87
CA GLN A 2 -10.08 22.54 -7.75
C GLN A 2 -11.31 22.02 -6.97
N PRO A 3 -12.54 22.24 -7.45
CA PRO A 3 -13.72 21.61 -6.85
C PRO A 3 -13.58 20.08 -6.96
N GLY A 4 -13.70 19.38 -5.83
CA GLY A 4 -13.55 17.91 -5.75
C GLY A 4 -12.24 17.40 -5.17
N SER A 5 -11.24 18.25 -4.90
CA SER A 5 -10.06 17.84 -4.14
C SER A 5 -10.40 17.71 -2.65
N TRP A 6 -10.51 16.48 -2.14
CA TRP A 6 -10.70 16.22 -0.69
C TRP A 6 -9.57 16.81 0.18
N ARG A 7 -8.42 17.14 -0.44
CA ARG A 7 -7.35 17.91 0.19
C ARG A 7 -7.74 19.39 0.16
N THR A 8 -8.35 19.88 1.23
CA THR A 8 -8.50 21.32 1.47
C THR A 8 -7.15 21.86 1.99
N GLY A 9 -6.67 22.97 1.41
CA GLY A 9 -5.28 23.44 1.58
C GLY A 9 -4.85 23.91 2.97
N ALA A 10 -5.67 23.70 4.01
CA ALA A 10 -5.39 24.21 5.36
C ALA A 10 -4.59 23.24 6.25
N GLN A 11 -4.60 21.93 5.95
CA GLN A 11 -3.96 20.93 6.81
C GLN A 11 -2.58 20.50 6.30
N THR A 12 -1.59 20.41 7.20
CA THR A 12 -0.28 19.82 6.92
C THR A 12 -0.38 18.29 6.72
N SER A 13 0.64 17.65 6.15
CA SER A 13 0.68 16.19 6.01
C SER A 13 0.54 15.46 7.35
N ALA A 14 1.21 15.98 8.40
CA ALA A 14 1.13 15.44 9.74
C ALA A 14 -0.28 15.57 10.33
N GLN A 15 -0.96 16.70 10.14
CA GLN A 15 -2.35 16.89 10.57
C GLN A 15 -3.33 15.95 9.85
N ARG A 16 -2.98 15.45 8.67
CA ARG A 16 -3.77 14.44 7.94
C ARG A 16 -3.49 13.00 8.36
N GLY A 17 -2.56 12.79 9.30
CA GLY A 17 -2.19 11.47 9.82
C GLY A 17 -0.78 11.01 9.44
N TYR A 18 -0.14 11.60 8.42
CA TYR A 18 1.17 11.18 7.90
C TYR A 18 2.38 11.67 8.73
N GLY A 19 2.26 11.66 10.07
CA GLY A 19 3.30 12.10 11.00
C GLY A 19 4.21 10.96 11.51
N TYR A 20 4.90 11.17 12.63
CA TYR A 20 5.80 10.17 13.25
C TYR A 20 5.11 8.85 13.58
N ARG A 21 3.88 8.91 14.14
CA ARG A 21 3.09 7.70 14.42
C ARG A 21 2.88 6.88 13.15
N TRP A 22 2.55 7.53 12.03
CA TRP A 22 2.36 6.84 10.75
C TRP A 22 3.65 6.19 10.26
N GLN A 23 4.80 6.86 10.38
CA GLN A 23 6.09 6.26 10.00
C GLN A 23 6.36 4.97 10.77
N LYS A 24 6.15 4.97 12.10
CA LYS A 24 6.32 3.78 12.94
C LYS A 24 5.38 2.64 12.55
N GLU A 25 4.10 2.93 12.36
CA GLU A 25 3.11 1.92 11.97
C GLU A 25 3.35 1.39 10.55
N ARG A 26 3.75 2.26 9.62
CA ARG A 26 4.16 1.90 8.26
C ARG A 26 5.32 0.92 8.29
N ASP A 27 6.36 1.20 9.07
CA ASP A 27 7.55 0.35 9.14
C ASP A 27 7.25 -1.00 9.82
N ALA A 28 6.31 -1.03 10.78
CA ALA A 28 5.80 -2.29 11.32
C ALA A 28 5.03 -3.09 10.26
N HIS A 29 4.08 -2.45 9.56
CA HIS A 29 3.30 -3.11 8.52
C HIS A 29 4.17 -3.65 7.39
N LEU A 30 5.17 -2.91 6.90
CA LEU A 30 6.06 -3.37 5.83
C LEU A 30 6.97 -4.52 6.26
N ARG A 31 7.28 -4.67 7.55
CA ARG A 31 8.00 -5.84 8.06
C ARG A 31 7.11 -7.08 8.13
N GLU A 32 5.85 -6.91 8.50
CA GLU A 32 4.86 -8.00 8.61
C GLU A 32 4.30 -8.43 7.24
N HIS A 33 4.20 -7.49 6.30
CA HIS A 33 3.63 -7.67 4.97
C HIS A 33 4.60 -7.16 3.88
N PRO A 34 5.78 -7.78 3.70
CA PRO A 34 6.86 -7.19 2.90
C PRO A 34 6.61 -7.22 1.39
N PHE A 35 5.58 -7.90 0.92
CA PHE A 35 5.37 -8.16 -0.51
C PHE A 35 4.27 -7.28 -1.09
N CYS A 36 4.50 -6.85 -2.33
CA CYS A 36 3.50 -6.16 -3.13
C CYS A 36 2.35 -7.11 -3.46
N GLU A 37 1.16 -6.81 -2.94
CA GLU A 37 -0.02 -7.66 -3.11
C GLU A 37 -0.42 -7.83 -4.58
N TYR A 38 -0.21 -6.79 -5.39
CA TYR A 38 -0.55 -6.83 -6.82
C TYR A 38 0.43 -7.72 -7.58
N CYS A 39 1.72 -7.72 -7.20
CA CYS A 39 2.68 -8.65 -7.75
C CYS A 39 2.32 -10.10 -7.39
N LEU A 40 2.00 -10.37 -6.11
CA LEU A 40 1.58 -11.70 -5.68
C LEU A 40 0.36 -12.19 -6.47
N ARG A 41 -0.65 -11.32 -6.65
CA ARG A 41 -1.86 -11.63 -7.43
C ARG A 41 -1.56 -11.93 -8.90
N GLN A 42 -0.79 -11.06 -9.57
CA GLN A 42 -0.44 -11.23 -10.99
C GLN A 42 0.33 -12.53 -11.24
N GLN A 43 1.20 -12.90 -10.30
CA GLN A 43 2.02 -14.11 -10.38
C GLN A 43 1.33 -15.35 -9.76
N ARG A 44 0.09 -15.20 -9.27
CA ARG A 44 -0.75 -16.26 -8.69
C ARG A 44 -0.09 -17.00 -7.51
N PHE A 45 0.63 -16.28 -6.66
CA PHE A 45 1.16 -16.85 -5.42
C PHE A 45 0.01 -17.24 -4.48
N SER A 46 0.11 -18.41 -3.87
CA SER A 46 -0.83 -18.85 -2.82
C SER A 46 -0.29 -18.60 -1.40
N ALA A 47 1.03 -18.42 -1.26
CA ALA A 47 1.68 -18.14 0.01
C ALA A 47 2.07 -16.65 0.14
N THR A 48 2.07 -16.16 1.38
CA THR A 48 2.54 -14.81 1.73
C THR A 48 3.71 -14.82 2.70
N ALA A 49 4.05 -15.99 3.26
CA ALA A 49 5.20 -16.16 4.13
C ALA A 49 6.50 -15.91 3.37
N VAL A 50 7.43 -15.19 4.00
CA VAL A 50 8.67 -14.71 3.35
C VAL A 50 9.47 -15.86 2.72
N ALA A 51 9.73 -16.92 3.48
CA ALA A 51 10.49 -18.06 2.98
C ALA A 51 9.80 -18.74 1.80
N ALA A 52 8.47 -18.93 1.86
CA ALA A 52 7.71 -19.60 0.80
C ALA A 52 7.74 -18.80 -0.51
N VAL A 53 7.50 -17.48 -0.43
CA VAL A 53 7.54 -16.60 -1.62
C VAL A 53 8.94 -16.57 -2.22
N ILE A 54 10.00 -16.45 -1.40
CA ILE A 54 11.38 -16.43 -1.91
C ILE A 54 11.75 -17.73 -2.63
N LEU A 55 11.42 -18.88 -2.04
CA LEU A 55 11.71 -20.19 -2.63
C LEU A 55 10.94 -20.39 -3.94
N GLU A 56 9.66 -20.01 -3.98
CA GLU A 56 8.86 -20.08 -5.20
C GLU A 56 9.36 -19.12 -6.29
N CYS A 57 9.77 -17.89 -5.92
CA CYS A 57 10.43 -16.96 -6.85
C CYS A 57 11.71 -17.56 -7.44
N ALA A 58 12.57 -18.14 -6.62
CA ALA A 58 13.82 -18.78 -7.07
C ALA A 58 13.53 -19.95 -8.04
N ALA A 59 12.57 -20.80 -7.72
CA ALA A 59 12.16 -21.93 -8.56
C ALA A 59 11.60 -21.47 -9.92
N ARG A 60 10.93 -20.32 -9.97
CA ARG A 60 10.29 -19.77 -11.17
C ARG A 60 11.17 -18.78 -11.93
N GLY A 61 12.37 -18.45 -11.44
CA GLY A 61 13.23 -17.42 -12.01
C GLY A 61 12.63 -16.00 -11.94
N LEU A 62 11.80 -15.73 -10.92
CA LEU A 62 11.14 -14.45 -10.73
C LEU A 62 11.91 -13.58 -9.73
N ALA A 63 11.87 -12.26 -9.94
CA ALA A 63 12.30 -11.31 -8.93
C ALA A 63 11.38 -11.40 -7.69
N ILE A 64 11.97 -11.24 -6.49
CA ILE A 64 11.21 -11.23 -5.24
C ILE A 64 10.32 -9.97 -5.20
N PRO A 65 8.99 -10.10 -5.00
CA PRO A 65 8.04 -9.02 -5.22
C PRO A 65 7.92 -8.09 -4.00
N TYR A 66 9.02 -7.54 -3.51
CA TYR A 66 8.98 -6.61 -2.37
C TYR A 66 8.15 -5.35 -2.67
N GLY A 67 7.39 -4.91 -1.67
CA GLY A 67 6.74 -3.60 -1.66
C GLY A 67 7.43 -2.66 -0.68
N ASN A 68 7.27 -1.36 -0.91
CA ASN A 68 7.88 -0.29 -0.10
C ASN A 68 6.90 0.85 0.20
N VAL A 69 5.66 0.73 -0.26
CA VAL A 69 4.58 1.69 -0.04
C VAL A 69 3.46 0.99 0.70
N VAL A 70 2.98 1.62 1.78
CA VAL A 70 1.72 1.25 2.40
C VAL A 70 0.64 2.13 1.79
N ASP A 71 -0.31 1.49 1.16
CA ASP A 71 -1.45 2.10 0.48
C ASP A 71 -2.74 1.80 1.22
N HIS A 72 -3.73 2.68 1.09
CA HIS A 72 -5.07 2.46 1.60
C HIS A 72 -5.93 1.83 0.49
N ARG A 73 -6.42 0.60 0.70
CA ARG A 73 -7.30 -0.11 -0.26
C ARG A 73 -8.48 0.76 -0.64
N VAL A 74 -9.22 1.21 0.37
CA VAL A 74 -10.26 2.23 0.27
C VAL A 74 -9.64 3.59 0.61
N PRO A 75 -9.67 4.57 -0.32
CA PRO A 75 -9.12 5.89 -0.07
C PRO A 75 -9.78 6.54 1.14
N HIS A 76 -8.99 6.89 2.15
CA HIS A 76 -9.53 7.39 3.42
C HIS A 76 -10.19 8.77 3.31
N ARG A 77 -9.85 9.60 2.30
CA ARG A 77 -10.44 10.93 2.02
C ARG A 77 -10.59 11.85 3.25
N GLY A 78 -9.69 11.72 4.22
CA GLY A 78 -9.68 12.50 5.47
C GLY A 78 -10.30 11.78 6.68
N ASP A 79 -11.04 10.69 6.48
CA ASP A 79 -11.53 9.83 7.55
C ASP A 79 -10.35 9.20 8.30
N GLN A 80 -10.22 9.53 9.58
CA GLN A 80 -9.14 9.03 10.42
C GLN A 80 -9.38 7.59 10.88
N ALA A 81 -10.62 7.13 11.03
CA ALA A 81 -10.88 5.74 11.38
C ALA A 81 -10.43 4.84 10.22
N LEU A 82 -10.79 5.19 8.99
CA LEU A 82 -10.38 4.47 7.79
C LEU A 82 -8.88 4.61 7.48
N PHE A 83 -8.26 5.73 7.87
CA PHE A 83 -6.80 5.92 7.76
C PHE A 83 -6.02 4.96 8.65
N TRP A 84 -6.48 4.75 9.90
CA TRP A 84 -5.80 3.92 10.90
C TRP A 84 -6.24 2.45 10.91
N ASP A 85 -7.23 2.08 10.09
CA ASP A 85 -7.63 0.69 9.91
C ASP A 85 -6.54 -0.11 9.20
N ARG A 86 -5.87 -1.01 9.93
CA ARG A 86 -4.82 -1.88 9.39
C ARG A 86 -5.35 -2.87 8.35
N ALA A 87 -6.63 -3.25 8.40
CA ALA A 87 -7.24 -4.10 7.38
C ALA A 87 -7.43 -3.36 6.05
N ASN A 88 -7.54 -2.04 6.12
CA ASN A 88 -7.57 -1.16 4.95
C ASN A 88 -6.16 -0.89 4.38
N TRP A 89 -5.08 -1.35 5.03
CA TRP A 89 -3.74 -1.21 4.50
C TRP A 89 -3.39 -2.36 3.55
N GLN A 90 -2.62 -2.03 2.52
CA GLN A 90 -1.99 -2.99 1.63
C GLN A 90 -0.57 -2.57 1.29
N THR A 91 0.32 -3.54 1.13
CA THR A 91 1.68 -3.26 0.68
C THR A 91 1.74 -3.32 -0.85
N LEU A 92 2.30 -2.28 -1.47
CA LEU A 92 2.49 -2.16 -2.91
C LEU A 92 3.94 -1.77 -3.23
N CYS A 93 4.41 -2.15 -4.42
CA CYS A 93 5.60 -1.57 -5.02
C CYS A 93 5.26 -0.22 -5.65
N ALA A 94 6.27 0.64 -5.83
CA ALA A 94 6.09 1.96 -6.43
C ALA A 94 5.35 1.93 -7.78
N THR A 95 5.62 0.94 -8.63
CA THR A 95 4.96 0.78 -9.92
C THR A 95 3.46 0.51 -9.79
N HIS A 96 3.06 -0.46 -8.96
CA HIS A 96 1.63 -0.80 -8.80
C HIS A 96 0.87 0.29 -8.04
N HIS A 97 1.50 0.95 -7.08
CA HIS A 97 0.90 2.09 -6.39
C HIS A 97 0.63 3.27 -7.35
N SER A 98 1.65 3.70 -8.10
CA SER A 98 1.54 4.91 -8.95
C SER A 98 0.77 4.71 -10.26
N ARG A 99 0.66 3.47 -10.76
CA ARG A 99 0.02 3.17 -12.04
C ARG A 99 -1.32 2.46 -11.89
N ASP A 100 -1.31 1.28 -11.27
CA ASP A 100 -2.46 0.37 -11.30
C ASP A 100 -3.50 0.77 -10.24
N LYS A 101 -3.05 0.99 -9.00
CA LYS A 101 -3.93 1.47 -7.92
C LYS A 101 -4.46 2.86 -8.24
N GLN A 102 -3.58 3.77 -8.67
CA GLN A 102 -3.98 5.13 -9.03
C GLN A 102 -5.04 5.16 -10.15
N ARG A 103 -4.95 4.24 -11.13
CA ARG A 103 -5.98 4.09 -12.18
C ARG A 103 -7.31 3.61 -11.58
N GLN A 104 -7.28 2.56 -10.76
CA GLN A 104 -8.48 2.00 -10.13
C GLN A 104 -9.22 3.02 -9.26
N GLU A 105 -8.50 3.90 -8.56
CA GLU A 105 -9.11 4.96 -7.75
C GLU A 105 -9.78 6.06 -8.57
N ASN A 106 -9.39 6.21 -9.84
CA ASN A 106 -9.89 7.22 -10.76
C ASN A 106 -10.95 6.66 -11.72
N GLU A 107 -11.21 5.36 -11.70
CA GLU A 107 -12.33 4.76 -12.43
C GLU A 107 -13.65 5.21 -11.76
N PRO A 108 -14.65 5.65 -12.56
CA PRO A 108 -15.91 6.21 -12.05
C PRO A 108 -16.80 5.19 -11.34
#